data_AF-E1WWC2-F1
#
_entry.id   AF-E1WWC2-F1
#
_cell.length_a   1.000
_cell.length_b   1.000
_cell.length_c   1.000
_cell.angle_alpha   90.00
_cell.angle_beta   90.00
_cell.angle_gamma   90.00
#
_symmetry.space_group_name_H-M   'P 1'
#
loop_
_entity.id
_entity.type
_entity.pdbx_description
1 polymer ?
#
loop_
_entity_poly.entity_id
_entity_poly.type
_entity_poly.pdbx_seq_one_letter_code
_entity_poly.pdbx_strand_id
1 'polypeptide(L)'
;MKKHFVWLLLLFPLLLTGCYGEEDKEKDQGDYIWDFINYNIYFSVKDAAGNNLLDPQVASNILGNEITVEYGDKSFPLENSVDTRFNMPRPLGLRKEVLGEAKERVLSFGEFSPEHQYKGETFTIHWGDGTKDVVKFDLYITWKKQNPTIHKRLYLNDKEYSKDSFLIKIMK
;
A
#
# COMPACT_ATOMS: atom_id res chain seq x y z
N MET A 1 -71.40 31.92 31.73
CA MET A 1 -70.63 30.65 31.67
C MET A 1 -70.86 30.03 30.29
N LYS A 2 -69.84 29.49 29.61
CA LYS A 2 -69.82 29.03 28.18
C LYS A 2 -69.18 29.99 27.16
N LYS A 3 -67.95 30.46 27.38
CA LYS A 3 -67.12 31.00 26.25
C LYS A 3 -65.63 30.60 26.27
N HIS A 4 -65.17 29.83 27.26
CA HIS A 4 -63.75 29.42 27.34
C HIS A 4 -63.47 27.99 26.86
N PHE A 5 -64.49 27.20 26.54
CA PHE A 5 -64.29 25.79 26.13
C PHE A 5 -63.91 25.63 24.65
N VAL A 6 -64.14 26.65 23.82
CA VAL A 6 -63.90 26.57 22.36
C VAL A 6 -62.44 26.85 21.99
N TRP A 7 -61.68 27.52 22.87
CA TRP A 7 -60.28 27.87 22.61
C TRP A 7 -59.29 26.73 22.89
N LEU A 8 -59.66 25.70 23.64
CA LEU A 8 -58.79 24.52 23.87
C LEU A 8 -58.83 23.49 22.74
N LEU A 9 -59.88 23.51 21.89
CA LEU A 9 -60.05 22.56 20.78
C LEU A 9 -59.32 22.98 19.49
N LEU A 10 -58.84 24.22 19.40
CA LEU A 10 -58.06 24.72 18.26
C LEU A 10 -56.54 24.53 18.42
N LEU A 11 -56.06 24.11 19.60
CA LEU A 11 -54.64 23.85 19.87
C LEU A 11 -54.24 22.38 19.71
N PHE A 12 -55.20 21.46 19.56
CA PHE A 12 -54.93 20.04 19.42
C PHE A 12 -54.41 19.57 18.04
N PRO A 13 -54.70 20.24 16.89
CA PRO A 13 -54.17 19.80 15.59
C PRO A 13 -52.68 20.11 15.40
N LEU A 14 -52.09 21.01 16.20
CA LEU A 14 -50.68 21.39 16.10
C LEU A 14 -49.72 20.34 16.66
N LEU A 15 -50.22 19.34 17.39
CA LEU A 15 -49.41 18.24 17.95
C LEU A 15 -49.23 17.05 17.00
N LEU A 16 -49.85 17.06 15.82
CA LEU A 16 -49.83 15.93 14.87
C LEU A 16 -49.04 16.20 13.59
N THR A 17 -48.30 17.32 13.51
CA THR A 17 -47.35 17.58 12.40
C THR A 17 -45.93 17.09 12.70
N GLY A 18 -45.75 16.29 13.75
CA GLY A 18 -44.55 15.47 13.94
C GLY A 18 -44.49 14.34 12.90
N CYS A 19 -44.40 14.68 11.62
CA CYS A 19 -43.90 13.77 10.58
C CYS A 19 -42.49 13.38 10.99
N TYR A 20 -42.30 12.11 11.38
CA TYR A 20 -41.79 11.06 10.50
C TYR A 20 -40.45 11.42 9.87
N GLY A 21 -39.41 10.75 10.35
CA GLY A 21 -38.08 10.74 9.77
C GLY A 21 -37.24 11.94 10.16
N GLU A 22 -36.71 11.97 11.39
CA GLU A 22 -35.26 12.14 11.41
C GLU A 22 -34.73 10.86 10.77
N GLU A 23 -34.51 10.95 9.45
CA GLU A 23 -33.43 10.21 8.80
C GLU A 23 -32.29 10.18 9.80
N ASP A 24 -31.71 9.00 10.02
CA ASP A 24 -30.43 8.87 10.68
C ASP A 24 -29.53 9.93 10.06
N LYS A 25 -29.44 11.10 10.71
CA LYS A 25 -28.43 12.09 10.41
C LYS A 25 -27.20 11.31 10.74
N GLU A 26 -26.57 10.74 9.71
CA GLU A 26 -25.22 10.21 9.76
C GLU A 26 -24.51 11.25 10.60
N LYS A 27 -24.26 10.91 11.87
CA LYS A 27 -23.60 11.79 12.80
C LYS A 27 -22.37 12.21 12.04
N ASP A 28 -22.29 13.50 11.76
CA ASP A 28 -21.21 14.15 11.03
C ASP A 28 -19.94 13.41 11.42
N GLN A 29 -19.49 12.51 10.53
CA GLN A 29 -18.38 11.62 10.81
C GLN A 29 -17.21 12.58 10.84
N GLY A 30 -16.86 13.04 12.04
CA GLY A 30 -15.99 14.20 12.23
C GLY A 30 -14.77 14.08 11.36
N ASP A 31 -14.35 15.18 10.74
CA ASP A 31 -13.32 15.22 9.71
C ASP A 31 -12.10 14.34 10.05
N TYR A 32 -12.05 13.13 9.47
CA TYR A 32 -10.92 12.22 9.65
C TYR A 32 -9.78 12.63 8.72
N ILE A 33 -8.63 12.97 9.28
CA ILE A 33 -7.38 13.12 8.52
C ILE A 33 -6.71 11.74 8.45
N TRP A 34 -6.57 11.22 7.24
CA TRP A 34 -5.89 9.94 6.99
C TRP A 34 -4.40 10.15 6.81
N ASP A 35 -3.61 9.33 7.51
CA ASP A 35 -2.18 9.22 7.32
C ASP A 35 -1.89 7.89 6.59
N PHE A 36 -1.25 7.98 5.42
CA PHE A 36 -1.02 6.83 4.56
C PHE A 36 0.44 6.39 4.64
N ILE A 37 0.65 5.11 4.95
CA ILE A 37 2.00 4.54 4.90
C ILE A 37 2.52 4.52 3.46
N ASN A 38 3.81 4.78 3.32
CA ASN A 38 4.53 4.46 2.09
C ASN A 38 4.69 2.95 1.93
N TYR A 39 4.69 2.48 0.69
CA TYR A 39 4.85 1.08 0.35
C TYR A 39 6.22 0.79 -0.26
N ASN A 40 6.73 -0.40 0.10
CA ASN A 40 7.85 -1.04 -0.55
C ASN A 40 7.35 -2.26 -1.30
N ILE A 41 7.96 -2.55 -2.45
CA ILE A 41 7.80 -3.81 -3.17
C ILE A 41 8.97 -4.71 -2.77
N TYR A 42 8.65 -5.89 -2.26
CA TYR A 42 9.58 -6.85 -1.71
C TYR A 42 9.87 -7.98 -2.71
N PHE A 43 11.10 -8.49 -2.69
CA PHE A 43 11.58 -9.56 -3.57
C PHE A 43 12.21 -10.67 -2.73
N SER A 44 11.55 -11.82 -2.70
CA SER A 44 12.13 -13.09 -2.27
C SER A 44 12.79 -13.74 -3.48
N VAL A 45 14.11 -13.95 -3.43
CA VAL A 45 14.89 -14.47 -4.57
C VAL A 45 15.39 -15.85 -4.22
N LYS A 46 14.99 -16.85 -5.01
CA LYS A 46 15.30 -18.26 -4.74
C LYS A 46 15.88 -18.94 -5.96
N ASP A 47 16.71 -19.95 -5.73
CA ASP A 47 17.13 -20.86 -6.79
C ASP A 47 16.05 -21.88 -7.13
N ALA A 48 16.25 -22.65 -8.21
CA ALA A 48 15.35 -23.74 -8.61
C ALA A 48 15.10 -24.81 -7.52
N ALA A 49 15.99 -24.97 -6.55
CA ALA A 49 15.83 -25.87 -5.41
C ALA A 49 15.08 -25.23 -4.22
N GLY A 50 14.78 -23.93 -4.31
CA GLY A 50 14.08 -23.15 -3.29
C GLY A 50 14.99 -22.53 -2.24
N ASN A 51 16.32 -22.59 -2.39
CA ASN A 51 17.25 -21.94 -1.48
C ASN A 51 17.18 -20.41 -1.65
N ASN A 52 17.23 -19.67 -0.55
CA ASN A 52 17.21 -18.22 -0.58
C ASN A 52 18.57 -17.67 -1.04
N LEU A 53 18.62 -17.07 -2.22
CA LEU A 53 19.85 -16.53 -2.81
C LEU A 53 20.31 -15.22 -2.15
N LEU A 54 19.53 -14.66 -1.23
CA LEU A 54 19.89 -13.52 -0.40
C LEU A 54 20.43 -13.96 0.97
N ASP A 55 20.52 -15.27 1.22
CA ASP A 55 21.18 -15.82 2.41
C ASP A 55 22.69 -15.96 2.18
N PRO A 56 23.57 -15.25 2.91
CA PRO A 56 25.02 -15.43 2.83
C PRO A 56 25.50 -16.86 3.14
N GLN A 57 24.70 -17.72 3.77
CA GLN A 57 25.05 -19.13 4.01
C GLN A 57 24.81 -20.02 2.79
N VAL A 58 24.07 -19.56 1.80
CA VAL A 58 23.87 -20.28 0.54
C VAL A 58 25.10 -20.05 -0.35
N ALA A 59 25.78 -21.11 -0.76
CA ALA A 59 27.03 -21.00 -1.52
C ALA A 59 26.88 -20.28 -2.88
N SER A 60 25.71 -20.43 -3.50
CA SER A 60 25.32 -19.79 -4.77
C SER A 60 24.65 -18.42 -4.61
N ASN A 61 24.72 -17.80 -3.41
CA ASN A 61 24.06 -16.52 -3.17
C ASN A 61 24.52 -15.42 -4.13
N ILE A 62 23.66 -14.42 -4.33
CA ILE A 62 23.88 -13.33 -5.29
C ILE A 62 24.32 -12.02 -4.61
N LEU A 63 24.74 -12.06 -3.34
CA LEU A 63 25.08 -10.85 -2.57
C LEU A 63 26.35 -10.17 -3.07
N GLY A 64 27.17 -10.87 -3.85
CA GLY A 64 28.34 -10.32 -4.52
C GLY A 64 28.05 -9.62 -5.86
N ASN A 65 26.81 -9.71 -6.36
CA ASN A 65 26.44 -9.11 -7.63
C ASN A 65 26.18 -7.60 -7.49
N GLU A 66 26.42 -6.85 -8.57
CA GLU A 66 26.02 -5.45 -8.69
C GLU A 66 24.52 -5.34 -9.02
N ILE A 67 23.68 -5.57 -8.01
CA ILE A 67 22.22 -5.48 -8.16
C ILE A 67 21.81 -4.00 -8.13
N THR A 68 21.06 -3.57 -9.15
CA THR A 68 20.58 -2.20 -9.30
C THR A 68 19.12 -2.17 -9.74
N VAL A 69 18.41 -1.10 -9.39
CA VAL A 69 17.10 -0.78 -9.94
C VAL A 69 17.19 0.47 -10.81
N GLU A 70 16.67 0.39 -12.03
CA GLU A 70 16.43 1.56 -12.89
C GLU A 70 14.96 1.98 -12.78
N TYR A 71 14.73 3.24 -12.41
CA TYR A 71 13.40 3.81 -12.27
C TYR A 71 13.40 5.27 -12.73
N GLY A 72 12.64 5.55 -13.81
CA GLY A 72 12.78 6.79 -14.57
C GLY A 72 14.22 6.95 -15.08
N ASP A 73 14.77 8.17 -14.97
CA ASP A 73 16.14 8.48 -15.38
C ASP A 73 17.19 8.22 -14.29
N LYS A 74 16.83 7.45 -13.25
CA LYS A 74 17.67 7.21 -12.06
C LYS A 74 18.02 5.73 -11.92
N SER A 75 19.23 5.50 -11.43
CA SER A 75 19.71 4.18 -11.02
C SER A 75 19.89 4.14 -9.50
N PHE A 76 19.42 3.07 -8.89
CA PHE A 76 19.42 2.84 -7.45
C PHE A 76 20.21 1.55 -7.17
N PRO A 77 21.50 1.64 -6.83
CA PRO A 77 22.28 0.47 -6.44
C PRO A 77 21.80 -0.09 -5.11
N LEU A 78 22.02 -1.39 -4.90
CA LEU A 78 21.71 -2.04 -3.64
C LEU A 78 22.46 -1.35 -2.49
N GLU A 79 21.70 -0.87 -1.51
CA GLU A 79 22.27 -0.16 -0.36
C GLU A 79 23.14 -1.09 0.49
N ASN A 80 24.34 -0.60 0.81
CA ASN A 80 25.29 -1.29 1.69
C ASN A 80 25.06 -0.96 3.17
N SER A 81 24.33 0.12 3.47
CA SER A 81 24.00 0.53 4.83
C SER A 81 22.82 -0.23 5.39
N VAL A 82 22.94 -0.68 6.64
CA VAL A 82 21.80 -1.17 7.41
C VAL A 82 21.17 0.05 8.08
N ASP A 83 19.97 0.42 7.65
CA ASP A 83 19.20 1.43 8.38
C ASP A 83 18.66 0.79 9.66
N THR A 84 19.08 1.31 10.81
CA THR A 84 18.70 0.78 12.13
C THR A 84 17.45 1.43 12.70
N ARG A 85 16.87 2.42 11.99
CA ARG A 85 15.72 3.19 12.47
C ARG A 85 14.44 2.78 11.75
N PHE A 86 13.61 2.02 12.45
CA PHE A 86 12.36 1.48 11.91
C PHE A 86 11.30 2.54 11.57
N ASN A 87 11.31 3.71 12.22
CA ASN A 87 10.22 4.71 12.14
C ASN A 87 10.54 6.00 11.35
N MET A 88 11.66 6.08 10.64
CA MET A 88 11.97 7.27 9.83
C MET A 88 11.60 7.06 8.36
N PRO A 89 10.99 8.07 7.69
CA PRO A 89 10.84 8.03 6.24
C PRO A 89 12.20 7.83 5.59
N ARG A 90 12.30 6.82 4.74
CA ARG A 90 13.52 6.57 3.96
C ARG A 90 13.38 7.22 2.59
N PRO A 91 14.48 7.64 1.96
CA PRO A 91 14.42 8.03 0.56
C PRO A 91 14.04 6.81 -0.30
N LEU A 92 13.59 7.04 -1.53
CA LEU A 92 13.42 5.97 -2.50
C LEU A 92 14.76 5.22 -2.71
N GLY A 93 14.76 3.89 -2.61
CA GLY A 93 16.00 3.10 -2.73
C GLY A 93 15.81 1.59 -2.68
N LEU A 94 16.85 0.85 -3.08
CA LEU A 94 16.92 -0.61 -3.12
C LEU A 94 17.66 -1.13 -1.88
N ARG A 95 17.04 -1.99 -1.08
CA ARG A 95 17.53 -2.36 0.26
C ARG A 95 17.50 -3.86 0.51
N LYS A 96 18.32 -4.29 1.47
CA LYS A 96 18.22 -5.61 2.11
C LYS A 96 17.30 -5.48 3.32
N GLU A 97 16.34 -6.39 3.43
CA GLU A 97 15.35 -6.41 4.50
C GLU A 97 15.17 -7.84 5.05
N VAL A 98 14.51 -7.92 6.20
CA VAL A 98 14.11 -9.18 6.83
C VAL A 98 12.61 -9.14 7.06
N LEU A 99 11.87 -10.10 6.50
CA LEU A 99 10.41 -10.12 6.48
C LEU A 99 9.84 -11.26 7.32
N GLY A 100 8.79 -10.95 8.09
CA GLY A 100 7.98 -11.91 8.84
C GLY A 100 8.70 -12.57 10.02
N GLU A 101 7.96 -13.41 10.75
CA GLU A 101 8.48 -14.12 11.93
C GLU A 101 9.61 -15.09 11.60
N ALA A 102 9.55 -15.71 10.41
CA ALA A 102 10.58 -16.60 9.89
C ALA A 102 11.89 -15.87 9.52
N LYS A 103 11.91 -14.53 9.60
CA LYS A 103 13.06 -13.69 9.27
C LYS A 103 13.62 -13.98 7.87
N GLU A 104 12.73 -14.08 6.87
CA GLU A 104 13.13 -14.31 5.49
C GLU A 104 13.91 -13.10 4.97
N ARG A 105 15.14 -13.33 4.49
CA ARG A 105 15.94 -12.29 3.84
C ARG A 105 15.34 -11.97 2.47
N VAL A 106 15.04 -10.71 2.24
CA VAL A 106 14.43 -10.20 1.01
C VAL A 106 15.14 -8.93 0.55
N LEU A 107 14.95 -8.56 -0.72
CA LEU A 107 15.22 -7.19 -1.17
C LEU A 107 13.93 -6.38 -1.09
N SER A 108 14.04 -5.06 -1.00
CA SER A 108 12.91 -4.15 -1.13
C SER A 108 13.27 -2.94 -1.99
N PHE A 109 12.31 -2.45 -2.78
CA PHE A 109 12.42 -1.18 -3.49
C PHE A 109 11.13 -0.39 -3.28
N GLY A 110 11.25 0.86 -2.86
CA GLY A 110 10.10 1.73 -2.69
C GLY A 110 10.34 2.84 -1.69
N GLU A 111 9.31 3.12 -0.88
CA GLU A 111 8.93 4.43 -0.33
C GLU A 111 7.89 5.15 -1.23
N PHE A 112 6.98 4.37 -1.82
CA PHE A 112 5.90 4.85 -2.69
C PHE A 112 4.67 5.26 -1.87
N SER A 113 4.34 6.55 -1.85
CA SER A 113 3.07 7.01 -1.28
C SER A 113 1.89 6.69 -2.21
N PRO A 114 0.81 6.05 -1.72
CA PRO A 114 -0.39 5.82 -2.53
C PRO A 114 -1.11 7.11 -2.92
N GLU A 115 -0.78 8.24 -2.28
CA GLU A 115 -1.29 9.57 -2.64
C GLU A 115 -0.82 10.03 -4.02
N HIS A 116 0.30 9.49 -4.53
CA HIS A 116 0.80 9.81 -5.87
C HIS A 116 0.02 9.14 -7.00
N GLN A 117 -0.95 8.26 -6.69
CA GLN A 117 -1.86 7.67 -7.67
C GLN A 117 -1.17 6.88 -8.80
N TYR A 118 -0.16 6.08 -8.46
CA TYR A 118 0.58 5.26 -9.42
C TYR A 118 -0.35 4.29 -10.16
N LYS A 119 -0.32 4.34 -11.49
CA LYS A 119 -1.11 3.50 -12.39
C LYS A 119 -0.23 3.06 -13.57
N GLY A 120 0.19 1.81 -13.56
CA GLY A 120 1.09 1.23 -14.55
C GLY A 120 2.54 1.69 -14.43
N GLU A 121 2.95 2.15 -13.25
CA GLU A 121 4.32 2.60 -12.98
C GLU A 121 5.31 1.43 -13.10
N THR A 122 6.50 1.67 -13.65
CA THR A 122 7.42 0.58 -14.02
C THR A 122 8.86 0.86 -13.61
N PHE A 123 9.55 -0.16 -13.09
CA PHE A 123 11.00 -0.15 -12.89
C PHE A 123 11.62 -1.49 -13.32
N THR A 124 12.92 -1.47 -13.56
CA THR A 124 13.69 -2.66 -13.97
C THR A 124 14.71 -3.00 -12.90
N ILE A 125 14.78 -4.27 -12.51
CA ILE A 125 15.81 -4.82 -11.64
C ILE A 125 16.88 -5.45 -12.53
N HIS A 126 18.12 -4.98 -12.41
CA HIS A 126 19.28 -5.60 -13.04
C HIS A 126 20.03 -6.41 -11.98
N TRP A 127 20.24 -7.70 -12.25
CA TRP A 127 20.77 -8.64 -11.25
C TRP A 127 22.30 -8.74 -11.20
N GLY A 128 23.01 -8.00 -12.05
CA GLY A 128 24.47 -8.04 -12.17
C GLY A 128 25.03 -9.28 -12.88
N ASP A 129 24.18 -10.24 -13.27
CA ASP A 129 24.54 -11.45 -14.03
C ASP A 129 24.15 -11.35 -15.53
N GLY A 130 23.74 -10.15 -15.97
CA GLY A 130 23.22 -9.89 -17.32
C GLY A 130 21.72 -10.15 -17.49
N THR A 131 21.06 -10.77 -16.52
CA THR A 131 19.60 -10.92 -16.50
C THR A 131 18.92 -9.73 -15.82
N LYS A 132 17.64 -9.53 -16.14
CA LYS A 132 16.81 -8.48 -15.58
C LYS A 132 15.35 -8.91 -15.44
N ASP A 133 14.65 -8.26 -14.53
CA ASP A 133 13.21 -8.37 -14.36
C ASP A 133 12.56 -6.99 -14.46
N VAL A 134 11.41 -6.91 -15.13
CA VAL A 134 10.62 -5.69 -15.23
C VAL A 134 9.41 -5.81 -14.30
N VAL A 135 9.30 -4.87 -13.37
CA VAL A 135 8.19 -4.78 -12.43
C VAL A 135 7.30 -3.63 -12.84
N LYS A 136 6.01 -3.89 -13.00
CA LYS A 136 4.99 -2.87 -13.18
C LYS A 136 4.01 -2.93 -12.02
N PHE A 137 3.54 -1.79 -11.53
CA PHE A 137 2.63 -1.74 -10.40
C PHE A 137 1.58 -0.63 -10.49
N ASP A 138 0.47 -0.87 -9.81
CA ASP A 138 -0.52 0.14 -9.45
C ASP A 138 -0.47 0.33 -7.93
N LEU A 139 -0.50 1.58 -7.48
CA LEU A 139 -0.63 1.95 -6.07
C LEU A 139 -1.38 3.28 -5.97
N TYR A 140 -2.67 3.22 -5.65
CA TYR A 140 -3.51 4.43 -5.64
C TYR A 140 -4.66 4.33 -4.63
N ILE A 141 -5.22 5.49 -4.28
CA ILE A 141 -6.33 5.62 -3.33
C ILE A 141 -7.62 5.97 -4.07
N THR A 142 -8.71 5.29 -3.74
CA THR A 142 -10.07 5.75 -4.06
C THR A 142 -10.85 6.06 -2.80
N TRP A 143 -11.82 6.96 -2.89
CA TRP A 143 -12.59 7.42 -1.74
C TRP A 143 -14.07 7.11 -1.90
N LYS A 144 -14.71 6.64 -0.83
CA LYS A 144 -16.17 6.59 -0.69
C LYS A 144 -16.56 7.37 0.56
N LYS A 145 -17.11 8.58 0.37
CA LYS A 145 -17.20 9.59 1.45
C LYS A 145 -15.80 9.81 2.05
N GLN A 146 -15.66 9.82 3.37
CA GLN A 146 -14.37 9.96 4.06
C GLN A 146 -13.60 8.64 4.23
N ASN A 147 -14.02 7.54 3.59
CA ASN A 147 -13.37 6.23 3.74
C ASN A 147 -12.47 5.92 2.52
N PRO A 148 -11.14 5.86 2.69
CA PRO A 148 -10.22 5.52 1.61
C PRO A 148 -10.15 4.01 1.38
N THR A 149 -9.80 3.62 0.17
CA THR A 149 -9.42 2.26 -0.21
C THR A 149 -8.14 2.33 -1.00
N ILE A 150 -7.11 1.60 -0.54
CA ILE A 150 -5.83 1.49 -1.22
C ILE A 150 -5.90 0.32 -2.20
N HIS A 151 -5.60 0.60 -3.45
CA HIS A 151 -5.52 -0.39 -4.52
C HIS A 151 -4.07 -0.70 -4.80
N LYS A 152 -3.77 -1.98 -4.98
CA LYS A 152 -2.44 -2.48 -5.33
C LYS A 152 -2.59 -3.42 -6.50
N ARG A 153 -1.68 -3.36 -7.47
CA ARG A 153 -1.50 -4.41 -8.46
C ARG A 153 -0.03 -4.54 -8.79
N LEU A 154 0.39 -5.74 -9.11
CA LEU A 154 1.78 -6.04 -9.37
C LEU A 154 1.87 -6.97 -10.56
N TYR A 155 2.79 -6.66 -11.45
CA TYR A 155 3.12 -7.44 -12.64
C TYR A 155 4.62 -7.66 -12.66
N LEU A 156 5.02 -8.86 -13.05
CA LEU A 156 6.42 -9.24 -13.25
C LEU A 156 6.55 -9.73 -14.69
N ASN A 157 7.42 -9.09 -15.47
CA ASN A 157 7.66 -9.42 -16.87
C ASN A 157 6.35 -9.53 -17.68
N ASP A 158 5.54 -8.47 -17.61
CA ASP A 158 4.22 -8.32 -18.25
C ASP A 158 3.12 -9.30 -17.81
N LYS A 159 3.40 -10.19 -16.86
CA LYS A 159 2.41 -11.10 -16.29
C LYS A 159 1.88 -10.56 -14.96
N GLU A 160 0.56 -10.54 -14.79
CA GLU A 160 -0.06 -10.20 -13.50
C GLU A 160 0.41 -11.18 -12.42
N TYR A 161 0.90 -10.63 -11.32
CA TYR A 161 1.50 -11.37 -10.20
C TYR A 161 0.60 -11.34 -8.95
N SER A 162 0.09 -10.16 -8.56
CA SER A 162 -0.76 -10.00 -7.38
C SER A 162 -1.66 -8.75 -7.48
N LYS A 163 -2.77 -8.73 -6.73
CA LYS A 163 -3.75 -7.63 -6.63
C LYS A 163 -3.83 -7.00 -5.22
N ASP A 164 -2.97 -7.43 -4.31
CA ASP A 164 -3.08 -7.08 -2.89
C ASP A 164 -1.74 -7.12 -2.14
N SER A 165 -0.79 -7.90 -2.65
CA SER A 165 0.53 -8.10 -2.07
C SER A 165 1.61 -7.43 -2.90
N PHE A 166 2.49 -6.71 -2.22
CA PHE A 166 3.73 -6.17 -2.77
C PHE A 166 4.92 -7.06 -2.40
N LEU A 167 4.77 -8.37 -2.55
CA LEU A 167 5.84 -9.36 -2.40
C LEU A 167 5.88 -10.24 -3.63
N ILE A 168 7.02 -10.25 -4.31
CA ILE A 168 7.31 -11.11 -5.47
C ILE A 168 8.30 -12.19 -5.06
N LYS A 169 8.03 -13.42 -5.50
CA LYS A 169 8.99 -14.52 -5.51
C LYS A 169 9.60 -14.63 -6.89
N ILE A 170 10.91 -14.42 -6.98
CA ILE A 170 11.71 -14.49 -8.19
C ILE A 170 12.55 -15.76 -8.13
N MET A 171 12.49 -16.54 -9.21
CA MET A 171 13.27 -17.76 -9.37
C MET A 171 14.47 -17.45 -10.27
N LYS A 172 15.67 -17.82 -9.83
CA LYS A 172 16.91 -17.69 -10.60
C LYS A 172 17.64 -19.03 -10.70
#